data_AF-A0A7R9KV76-F1
#
_entry.id   AF-A0A7R9KV76-F1
#
_cell.length_a   1.000
_cell.length_b   1.000
_cell.length_c   1.000
_cell.angle_alpha   90.00
_cell.angle_beta   90.00
_cell.angle_gamma   90.00
#
_symmetry.space_group_name_H-M   'P 1'
#
loop_
_entity.id
_entity.type
_entity.pdbx_description
1 polymer ?
#
loop_
_entity_poly.entity_id
_entity_poly.type
_entity_poly.pdbx_seq_one_letter_code
_entity_poly.pdbx_strand_id
1 'polypeptide(L)'
;MLGSNGNYKKFVGLKTYNKNLKTLIAIGGWNEGSKRFSKLVASPELRQTFINSALKFLREHNFDGLDLDWEYPGFRDGSSSDDKQNYATFIRVS
;
A
#
# COMPACT_ATOMS: atom_id res chain seq x y z
N MET A 1 -11.40 9.05 -3.54
CA MET A 1 -10.49 7.97 -3.98
C MET A 1 -10.79 7.62 -5.43
N LEU A 2 -9.76 7.49 -6.27
CA LEU A 2 -9.80 7.37 -7.73
C LEU A 2 -10.34 6.03 -8.28
N GLY A 3 -11.10 5.28 -7.49
CA GLY A 3 -11.71 4.02 -7.91
C GLY A 3 -13.08 4.24 -8.54
N SER A 4 -13.17 4.86 -9.72
CA SER A 4 -14.41 4.79 -10.51
C SER A 4 -14.36 3.61 -11.50
N ASN A 5 -15.51 2.93 -11.61
CA ASN A 5 -15.85 1.76 -12.43
C ASN A 5 -15.00 1.58 -13.71
N GLY A 6 -13.85 0.90 -13.56
CA GLY A 6 -13.03 0.41 -14.69
C GLY A 6 -11.64 1.03 -14.86
N ASN A 7 -11.26 2.07 -14.10
CA ASN A 7 -9.95 2.72 -14.30
C ASN A 7 -8.76 1.82 -14.00
N TYR A 8 -8.83 0.97 -12.97
CA TYR A 8 -7.77 -0.01 -12.70
C TYR A 8 -7.62 -1.01 -13.85
N LYS A 9 -8.73 -1.51 -14.39
CA LYS A 9 -8.72 -2.42 -15.54
C LYS A 9 -8.11 -1.75 -16.77
N LYS A 10 -8.42 -0.47 -17.03
CA LYS A 10 -7.82 0.29 -18.14
C LYS A 10 -6.32 0.49 -17.94
N PHE A 11 -5.89 0.89 -16.74
CA PHE A 11 -4.48 1.12 -16.43
C PHE A 11 -3.65 -0.17 -16.53
N VAL A 12 -4.10 -1.24 -15.87
CA VAL A 12 -3.47 -2.57 -15.96
C VAL A 12 -3.53 -3.11 -17.39
N GLY A 13 -4.59 -2.77 -18.14
CA GLY A 13 -4.75 -3.08 -19.56
C GLY A 13 -3.68 -2.48 -20.46
N LEU A 14 -2.95 -1.43 -20.04
CA LEU A 14 -1.82 -0.89 -20.81
C LEU A 14 -0.71 -1.93 -21.06
N LYS A 15 -0.64 -2.97 -20.21
CA LYS A 15 0.27 -4.11 -20.41
C LYS A 15 -0.03 -4.93 -21.68
N THR A 16 -1.18 -4.74 -22.34
CA THR A 16 -1.42 -5.36 -23.66
C THR A 16 -0.57 -4.75 -24.76
N TYR A 17 -0.26 -3.45 -24.66
CA TYR A 17 0.58 -2.71 -25.61
C TYR A 17 2.08 -2.86 -25.32
N ASN A 18 2.46 -2.92 -24.04
CA ASN A 18 3.84 -3.14 -23.62
C ASN A 18 3.90 -4.24 -22.55
N LYS A 19 4.37 -5.44 -22.93
CA LYS A 19 4.46 -6.60 -22.03
C LYS A 19 5.51 -6.45 -20.93
N ASN A 20 6.44 -5.49 -21.07
CA ASN A 20 7.45 -5.19 -20.06
C ASN A 20 6.97 -4.13 -19.04
N LEU A 21 5.83 -3.48 -19.27
CA LEU A 21 5.26 -2.51 -18.35
C LEU A 21 4.84 -3.20 -17.05
N LYS A 22 5.23 -2.61 -15.92
CA LYS A 22 4.75 -2.98 -14.58
C LYS A 22 3.78 -1.91 -14.08
N THR A 23 2.66 -2.38 -13.54
CA THR A 23 1.60 -1.53 -13.01
C THR A 23 1.48 -1.78 -11.52
N LEU A 24 1.74 -0.74 -10.72
CA LEU A 24 1.64 -0.78 -9.27
C LEU A 24 0.45 0.06 -8.82
N ILE A 25 -0.11 -0.28 -7.66
CA ILE A 25 -1.10 0.55 -6.97
C ILE A 25 -0.46 1.16 -5.72
N ALA A 26 -0.64 2.46 -5.51
CA ALA A 26 -0.15 3.14 -4.32
C ALA A 26 -1.21 3.14 -3.20
N ILE A 27 -0.78 2.90 -1.96
CA ILE A 27 -1.59 3.09 -0.75
C ILE A 27 -0.91 4.15 0.12
N GLY A 28 -1.60 5.26 0.35
CA GLY A 28 -1.11 6.38 1.16
C GLY A 28 -1.24 7.71 0.42
N GLY A 29 -0.12 8.40 0.30
CA GLY A 29 -0.01 9.78 -0.14
C GLY A 29 -0.36 10.77 0.97
N TRP A 30 0.09 12.01 0.80
CA TRP A 30 -0.04 13.10 1.77
C TRP A 30 -1.40 13.20 2.50
N ASN A 31 -2.50 13.11 1.76
CA ASN A 31 -3.85 13.33 2.31
C ASN A 31 -4.35 12.17 3.19
N GLU A 32 -3.71 11.01 3.15
CA GLU A 32 -4.14 9.88 3.98
C GLU A 32 -3.62 9.96 5.43
N GLY A 33 -2.69 10.89 5.68
CA GLY A 33 -2.13 11.14 7.01
C GLY A 33 -1.30 9.97 7.54
N SER A 34 -0.95 9.99 8.84
CA SER A 34 -0.08 8.96 9.45
C SER A 34 -0.75 8.10 10.50
N LYS A 35 -1.88 8.52 11.07
CA LYS A 35 -2.54 7.81 12.18
C LYS A 35 -2.93 6.37 11.87
N ARG A 36 -3.41 6.08 10.65
CA ARG A 36 -3.82 4.73 10.25
C ARG A 36 -2.61 3.83 10.01
N PHE A 37 -1.56 4.38 9.37
CA PHE A 37 -0.30 3.66 9.15
C PHE A 37 0.40 3.34 10.47
N SER A 38 0.51 4.30 11.40
CA SER A 38 1.11 4.10 12.71
C SER A 38 0.43 2.96 13.48
N LYS A 39 -0.92 2.94 13.49
CA LYS A 39 -1.70 1.84 14.08
C LYS A 39 -1.46 0.49 13.39
N LEU A 40 -1.45 0.50 12.06
CA LEU A 40 -1.23 -0.70 11.25
C LEU A 40 0.13 -1.33 11.59
N VAL A 41 1.21 -0.55 11.59
CA VAL A 41 2.55 -1.11 11.76
C VAL A 41 2.82 -1.55 13.20
N ALA A 42 2.11 -1.00 14.19
CA ALA A 42 2.28 -1.33 15.60
C ALA A 42 1.70 -2.70 16.00
N SER A 43 0.79 -3.30 15.22
CA SER A 43 0.15 -4.59 15.54
C SER A 43 0.52 -5.68 14.54
N PRO A 44 1.10 -6.81 14.98
CA PRO A 44 1.33 -7.98 14.12
C PRO A 44 0.07 -8.47 13.39
N GLU A 45 -1.07 -8.47 14.07
CA GLU A 45 -2.35 -8.93 13.55
C GLU A 45 -2.88 -8.00 12.44
N LEU A 46 -2.75 -6.68 12.64
CA LEU A 46 -3.13 -5.70 11.62
C LEU A 46 -2.19 -5.75 10.42
N ARG A 47 -0.88 -5.92 10.63
CA ARG A 47 0.09 -6.14 9.54
C ARG A 47 -0.31 -7.35 8.68
N GLN A 48 -0.58 -8.50 9.30
CA GLN A 48 -0.99 -9.70 8.58
C GLN A 48 -2.31 -9.49 7.82
N THR A 49 -3.28 -8.84 8.46
CA THR A 49 -4.57 -8.51 7.85
C THR A 49 -4.39 -7.64 6.61
N PHE A 50 -3.57 -6.60 6.71
CA PHE A 50 -3.26 -5.73 5.58
C PHE A 50 -2.58 -6.50 4.46
N ILE A 51 -1.53 -7.28 4.75
CA ILE A 51 -0.81 -8.08 3.73
C ILE A 51 -1.78 -9.00 2.99
N ASN A 52 -2.64 -9.73 3.71
CA ASN A 52 -3.63 -10.60 3.10
C ASN A 52 -4.61 -9.84 2.20
N SER A 53 -5.09 -8.67 2.67
CA SER A 53 -6.02 -7.84 1.90
C SER A 53 -5.37 -7.23 0.65
N ALA A 54 -4.12 -6.77 0.75
CA ALA A 54 -3.35 -6.19 -0.34
C ALA A 54 -3.06 -7.27 -1.40
N LEU A 55 -2.57 -8.45 -0.99
CA LEU A 55 -2.33 -9.56 -1.91
C LEU A 55 -3.61 -10.00 -2.64
N LYS A 56 -4.75 -10.04 -1.94
CA LYS A 56 -6.04 -10.34 -2.58
C LYS A 56 -6.39 -9.27 -3.62
N PHE A 57 -6.29 -8.00 -3.27
CA PHE A 57 -6.60 -6.88 -4.17
C PHE A 57 -5.70 -6.88 -5.41
N LEU A 58 -4.38 -7.07 -5.24
CA LEU A 58 -3.42 -7.11 -6.35
C LEU A 58 -3.78 -8.21 -7.36
N ARG A 59 -4.12 -9.41 -6.86
CA ARG A 59 -4.53 -10.55 -7.70
C ARG A 59 -5.86 -10.31 -8.39
N GLU A 60 -6.85 -9.78 -7.68
CA GLU A 60 -8.18 -9.50 -8.22
C GLU A 60 -8.13 -8.47 -9.36
N HIS A 61 -7.22 -7.51 -9.29
CA HIS A 61 -7.10 -6.44 -10.28
C HIS A 61 -5.89 -6.57 -11.22
N ASN A 62 -5.12 -7.65 -11.14
CA ASN A 62 -3.94 -7.95 -11.97
C ASN A 62 -2.81 -6.88 -11.90
N PHE A 63 -2.65 -6.23 -10.75
CA PHE A 63 -1.49 -5.36 -10.49
C PHE A 63 -0.24 -6.19 -10.24
N ASP A 64 0.92 -5.66 -10.62
CA ASP A 64 2.22 -6.33 -10.48
C ASP A 64 2.89 -6.07 -9.12
N GLY A 65 2.38 -5.11 -8.37
CA GLY A 65 2.93 -4.75 -7.07
C GLY A 65 2.17 -3.64 -6.37
N LEU A 66 2.62 -3.37 -5.15
CA LEU A 66 2.13 -2.32 -4.27
C LEU A 66 3.24 -1.28 -4.10
N ASP A 67 2.86 -0.01 -4.13
CA ASP A 67 3.67 1.09 -3.65
C ASP A 67 3.10 1.55 -2.30
N LEU A 68 3.93 1.61 -1.27
CA LEU A 68 3.50 2.00 0.07
C LEU A 68 3.99 3.41 0.36
N ASP A 69 3.12 4.37 0.07
CA ASP A 69 3.43 5.79 0.10
C ASP A 69 3.01 6.41 1.45
N TRP A 70 3.58 5.89 2.54
CA TRP A 70 3.36 6.47 3.87
C TRP A 70 4.26 7.69 4.06
N GLU A 71 3.64 8.86 4.06
CA GLU A 71 4.29 10.14 4.33
C GLU A 71 3.90 10.67 5.72
N TYR A 72 4.71 10.57 6.77
CA TYR A 72 5.96 9.79 6.90
C TYR A 72 6.00 9.07 8.26
N PRO A 73 6.67 7.91 8.37
CA PRO A 73 6.83 7.20 9.64
C PRO A 73 7.49 8.07 10.71
N GLY A 74 6.79 8.34 11.82
CA GLY A 74 7.34 9.07 12.96
C GLY A 74 7.41 10.60 12.81
N PHE A 75 6.79 11.21 11.79
CA PHE A 75 7.01 12.64 11.49
C PHE A 75 5.73 13.47 11.23
N ARG A 76 4.53 12.92 11.41
CA ARG A 76 3.28 13.69 11.27
C ARG A 76 2.30 13.40 12.39
N ASP A 77 1.22 14.19 12.43
CA ASP A 77 0.16 14.00 13.42
C ASP A 77 -0.41 12.58 13.39
N GLY A 78 -0.44 11.97 14.57
CA GLY A 78 -0.85 10.58 14.77
C GLY A 78 0.25 9.54 14.56
N SER A 79 1.50 9.95 14.34
CA SER A 79 2.67 9.08 14.37
C SER A 79 3.10 8.69 15.79
N SER A 80 3.79 7.56 15.88
CA SER A 80 4.53 7.11 17.07
C SER A 80 6.05 7.20 16.82
N SER A 81 6.84 7.35 17.89
CA SER A 81 8.31 7.25 17.81
C SER A 81 8.78 5.90 17.27
N ASP A 82 8.00 4.85 17.48
CA ASP A 82 8.33 3.47 17.09
C ASP A 82 8.00 3.18 15.61
N ASP A 83 7.34 4.11 14.92
CA ASP A 83 6.88 3.95 13.54
C ASP A 83 8.00 3.51 12.61
N LYS A 84 9.22 4.04 12.75
CA LYS A 84 10.36 3.67 11.90
C LYS A 84 10.74 2.19 12.04
N GLN A 85 10.83 1.69 13.27
CA GLN A 85 11.20 0.31 13.55
C GLN A 85 10.06 -0.66 13.18
N ASN A 86 8.83 -0.26 13.49
CA ASN A 86 7.63 -1.02 13.16
C ASN A 86 7.41 -1.09 11.64
N TYR A 87 7.66 0.00 10.92
CA TYR A 87 7.62 0.04 9.46
C TYR A 87 8.68 -0.89 8.85
N ALA A 88 9.92 -0.82 9.33
CA ALA A 88 10.97 -1.74 8.87
C ALA A 88 10.62 -3.21 9.12
N THR A 89 9.98 -3.50 10.27
CA THR A 89 9.48 -4.85 10.57
C THR A 89 8.37 -5.24 9.61
N PHE A 90 7.42 -4.34 9.35
CA PHE A 90 6.30 -4.58 8.44
C PHE A 90 6.76 -4.90 7.01
N ILE A 91 7.74 -4.17 6.48
CA ILE A 91 8.28 -4.39 5.13
C ILE A 91 9.07 -5.71 5.02
N ARG A 92 9.71 -6.16 6.11
CA ARG A 92 10.50 -7.41 6.11
C ARG A 92 9.66 -8.69 6.11
N VAL A 93 8.38 -8.61 6.44
CA VAL A 93 7.50 -9.80 6.38
C VAL A 93 7.16 -10.07 4.91
N SER A 94 8.06 -10.80 4.24
CA SER A 94 7.87 -11.41 2.92
C SER A 94 7.63 -12.91 3.07
#